data_AF-A0A2G6MXU9-F1
#
_entry.id   AF-A0A2G6MXU9-F1
#
_cell.length_a   1.000
_cell.length_b   1.000
_cell.length_c   1.000
_cell.angle_alpha   90.00
_cell.angle_beta   90.00
_cell.angle_gamma   90.00
#
_symmetry.space_group_name_H-M   'P 1'
#
loop_
_entity.id
_entity.type
_entity.pdbx_description
1 polymer ?
#
loop_
_entity_poly.entity_id
_entity_poly.type
_entity_poly.pdbx_seq_one_letter_code
_entity_poly.pdbx_strand_id
1 'polypeptide(L)'
;VIEQNFAAVIEDLYQSNTREYRVGGYRVLVPRWFNRDLGVLDDAIVQNETGLFNREMDRGLTIRTGGHGRVRIGDLEYHLEGEVIDLGLISRQPMLWLANPQLMAFCPCKLGWDTKCPSFSEQVILPARETDAQETSPLLKKGELALDAVNAQCVRALFGPSDQALDAIRELNDQLTHVGSRLGEIIRRRLEALANHPDKNVRCRAYQLLVLDKPVPDYLRFLPAFIESGKPFLDETSFEAISRASIEPRRLLAFRQRLFMYRTQLSWPAAPRTRRLFEDLFRLLVDFGRYHPEFYNGIREELVCWIMHRADPELAAAARRYFDEISDWFEERLNEDCDGLDPAAWEGKIGFQEGLSADEVRRLRQVLIGNTFLRQSLMLAFDGADLSLADLGPGGIWVSRIISRFEDSRYRVSVNTRSGKHFDLQLIISQDEKQEAVLETVFWYIVLKGYPFGTSMLPAFGCCRPSLGALTMAYVNDLTVWEKIREFSSVRGPGVSPPSAMQWHQLMVRAMSVVVKGWRNSGYRIIPGQITPNNIVVPEPDFRKGAVQNNLSGWTPYQGPLSLVRPLWRNIIQHTLHHYPWIKPYVESRWVFESIVEA
;
A
#
# COMPACT_ATOMS: atom_id res chain seq x y z
N VAL A 1 -8.59 50.34 47.30
CA VAL A 1 -10.04 50.67 47.19
C VAL A 1 -10.64 50.16 45.89
N ILE A 2 -10.01 50.33 44.72
CA ILE A 2 -10.51 49.76 43.45
C ILE A 2 -10.46 48.22 43.45
N GLU A 3 -9.33 47.59 43.81
CA GLU A 3 -9.23 46.11 43.86
C GLU A 3 -10.22 45.45 44.84
N GLN A 4 -10.54 46.08 45.97
CA GLN A 4 -11.51 45.56 46.94
C GLN A 4 -12.96 45.67 46.45
N ASN A 5 -13.30 46.72 45.69
CA ASN A 5 -14.65 46.91 45.14
C ASN A 5 -14.93 46.00 43.93
N PHE A 6 -13.89 45.52 43.26
CA PHE A 6 -14.00 44.58 42.13
C PHE A 6 -13.50 43.17 42.47
N ALA A 7 -13.21 42.87 43.75
CA ALA A 7 -12.68 41.57 44.17
C ALA A 7 -13.58 40.42 43.71
N ALA A 8 -14.90 40.57 43.81
CA ALA A 8 -15.87 39.58 43.34
C ALA A 8 -15.87 39.41 41.81
N VAL A 9 -15.68 40.49 41.05
CA VAL A 9 -15.60 40.46 39.56
C VAL A 9 -14.28 39.85 39.11
N ILE A 10 -13.19 40.14 39.83
CA ILE A 10 -11.86 39.57 39.61
C ILE A 10 -11.88 38.08 39.96
N GLU A 11 -12.48 37.67 41.07
CA GLU A 11 -12.71 36.25 41.41
C GLU A 11 -13.55 35.54 40.34
N ASP A 12 -14.61 36.16 39.82
CA ASP A 12 -15.41 35.62 38.72
C ASP A 12 -14.61 35.48 37.41
N LEU A 13 -13.68 36.39 37.14
CA LEU A 13 -12.74 36.31 35.99
C LEU A 13 -11.68 35.20 36.17
N TYR A 14 -11.39 34.80 37.41
CA TYR A 14 -10.51 33.67 37.75
C TYR A 14 -11.26 32.34 37.93
N GLN A 15 -12.59 32.31 37.86
CA GLN A 15 -13.34 31.06 37.85
C GLN A 15 -13.02 30.31 36.55
N SER A 16 -12.51 29.09 36.68
CA SER A 16 -12.25 28.19 35.55
C SER A 16 -13.46 28.17 34.60
N ASN A 17 -13.23 28.49 33.33
CA ASN A 17 -14.23 28.47 32.25
C ASN A 17 -14.80 27.07 31.96
N THR A 18 -14.39 26.07 32.74
CA THR A 18 -14.69 24.65 32.58
C THR A 18 -14.97 24.05 33.95
N ARG A 19 -16.08 23.30 34.07
CA ARG A 19 -16.38 22.42 35.20
C ARG A 19 -15.77 21.04 34.94
N GLU A 20 -15.22 20.42 35.97
CA GLU A 20 -14.64 19.09 35.91
C GLU A 20 -15.49 18.10 36.71
N TYR A 21 -15.83 16.97 36.09
CA TYR A 21 -16.50 15.83 36.72
C TYR A 21 -15.58 14.61 36.66
N ARG A 22 -15.58 13.76 37.69
CA ARG A 22 -14.76 12.53 37.69
C ARG A 22 -15.65 11.32 37.49
N VAL A 23 -15.71 10.79 36.28
CA VAL A 23 -16.53 9.60 35.97
C VAL A 23 -15.62 8.40 35.77
N GLY A 24 -15.67 7.45 36.70
CA GLY A 24 -14.73 6.32 36.72
C GLY A 24 -13.28 6.79 36.77
N GLY A 25 -12.46 6.32 35.83
CA GLY A 25 -11.07 6.74 35.67
C GLY A 25 -10.85 8.01 34.85
N TYR A 26 -11.92 8.70 34.41
CA TYR A 26 -11.82 9.83 33.47
C TYR A 26 -12.18 11.16 34.12
N ARG A 27 -11.46 12.21 33.70
CA ARG A 27 -11.77 13.61 34.01
C ARG A 27 -12.57 14.22 32.86
N VAL A 28 -13.84 14.49 33.10
CA VAL A 28 -14.77 15.03 32.10
C VAL A 28 -14.86 16.54 32.25
N LEU A 29 -14.42 17.26 31.22
CA LEU A 29 -14.42 18.71 31.15
C LEU A 29 -15.67 19.22 30.42
N VAL A 30 -16.47 20.03 31.11
CA VAL A 30 -17.68 20.67 30.59
C VAL A 30 -17.49 22.18 30.62
N PRO A 31 -17.31 22.85 29.47
CA PRO A 31 -17.20 24.30 29.43
C PRO A 31 -18.48 24.98 29.91
N ARG A 32 -18.36 26.15 30.57
CA ARG A 32 -19.56 26.90 31.04
C ARG A 32 -20.51 27.32 29.91
N TRP A 33 -20.00 27.58 28.71
CA TRP A 33 -20.84 27.88 27.55
C TRP A 33 -21.76 26.71 27.14
N PHE A 34 -21.44 25.48 27.57
CA PHE A 34 -22.20 24.27 27.26
C PHE A 34 -23.62 24.34 27.84
N ASN A 35 -23.75 24.73 29.12
CA ASN A 35 -25.04 24.89 29.79
C ASN A 35 -25.88 26.00 29.14
N ARG A 36 -25.25 27.14 28.85
CA ARG A 36 -25.89 28.28 28.17
C ARG A 36 -26.50 27.88 26.83
N ASP A 37 -25.77 27.11 26.03
CA ASP A 37 -26.23 26.71 24.70
C ASP A 37 -27.28 25.57 24.74
N LEU A 38 -27.32 24.80 25.83
CA LEU A 38 -28.41 23.88 26.13
C LEU A 38 -29.66 24.60 26.66
N GLY A 39 -29.50 25.80 27.21
CA GLY A 39 -30.58 26.56 27.85
C GLY A 39 -30.92 26.05 29.26
N VAL A 40 -29.95 25.45 29.96
CA VAL A 40 -30.12 24.87 31.30
C VAL A 40 -29.32 25.64 32.34
N LEU A 41 -29.69 25.48 33.63
CA LEU A 41 -28.92 26.04 34.73
C LEU A 41 -27.53 25.43 34.84
N ASP A 42 -26.66 26.18 35.50
CA ASP A 42 -25.24 25.90 35.49
C ASP A 42 -24.90 24.61 36.27
N ASP A 43 -25.74 24.24 37.24
CA ASP A 43 -25.74 23.03 38.07
C ASP A 43 -26.70 21.92 37.58
N ALA A 44 -27.32 22.07 36.41
CA ALA A 44 -28.26 21.09 35.87
C ALA A 44 -27.59 19.76 35.48
N ILE A 45 -26.31 19.80 35.08
CA ILE A 45 -25.51 18.63 34.75
C ILE A 45 -24.86 18.10 36.03
N VAL A 46 -25.14 16.83 36.34
CA VAL A 46 -24.58 16.14 37.50
C VAL A 46 -23.98 14.81 37.11
N GLN A 47 -23.11 14.31 37.97
CA GLN A 47 -22.55 12.97 37.84
C GLN A 47 -23.56 11.91 38.29
N ASN A 48 -23.64 10.79 37.58
CA ASN A 48 -24.29 9.56 38.03
C ASN A 48 -23.28 8.39 38.02
N GLU A 49 -23.71 7.19 38.40
CA GLU A 49 -22.83 6.01 38.49
C GLU A 49 -22.22 5.58 37.16
N THR A 50 -22.90 5.87 36.04
CA THR A 50 -22.53 5.37 34.71
C THR A 50 -22.05 6.47 33.76
N GLY A 51 -21.91 7.72 34.22
CA GLY A 51 -21.82 8.86 33.31
C GLY A 51 -22.15 10.22 33.90
N LEU A 52 -22.75 11.05 33.05
CA LEU A 52 -23.35 12.34 33.39
C LEU A 52 -24.86 12.31 33.16
N PHE A 53 -25.59 13.16 33.88
CA PHE A 53 -27.04 13.28 33.77
C PHE A 53 -27.46 14.75 33.82
N ASN A 54 -28.28 15.16 32.86
CA ASN A 54 -28.90 16.48 32.82
C ASN A 54 -30.31 16.38 33.42
N ARG A 55 -30.49 16.99 34.60
CA ARG A 55 -31.75 16.91 35.38
C ARG A 55 -32.91 17.65 34.74
N GLU A 56 -32.64 18.71 33.98
CA GLU A 56 -33.68 19.55 33.38
C GLU A 56 -34.20 18.96 32.07
N MET A 57 -33.33 18.31 31.31
CA MET A 57 -33.68 17.69 30.02
C MET A 57 -34.06 16.21 30.15
N ASP A 58 -33.88 15.61 31.33
CA ASP A 58 -34.03 14.19 31.60
C ASP A 58 -33.21 13.31 30.61
N ARG A 59 -31.92 13.66 30.44
CA ARG A 59 -31.00 12.99 29.50
C ARG A 59 -29.73 12.54 30.22
N GLY A 60 -29.39 11.27 30.06
CA GLY A 60 -28.11 10.71 30.52
C GLY A 60 -27.10 10.55 29.38
N LEU A 61 -25.82 10.70 29.71
CA LEU A 61 -24.68 10.39 28.84
C LEU A 61 -23.81 9.34 29.52
N THR A 62 -23.76 8.13 28.96
CA THR A 62 -22.91 7.05 29.45
C THR A 62 -21.44 7.38 29.21
N ILE A 63 -20.61 7.29 30.23
CA ILE A 63 -19.15 7.40 30.12
C ILE A 63 -18.52 6.27 30.94
N ARG A 64 -17.84 5.34 30.25
CA ARG A 64 -17.12 4.23 30.91
C ARG A 64 -15.95 3.75 30.08
N THR A 65 -15.10 2.91 30.68
CA THR A 65 -14.05 2.21 29.95
C THR A 65 -14.67 1.25 28.92
N GLY A 66 -14.24 1.36 27.68
CA GLY A 66 -14.63 0.50 26.55
C GLY A 66 -13.65 -0.65 26.32
N GLY A 67 -13.84 -1.38 25.22
CA GLY A 67 -12.94 -2.47 24.83
C GLY A 67 -11.52 -1.98 24.47
N HIS A 68 -10.51 -2.80 24.75
CA HIS A 68 -9.11 -2.58 24.31
C HIS A 68 -8.53 -1.19 24.66
N GLY A 69 -8.80 -0.69 25.86
CA GLY A 69 -8.26 0.60 26.34
C GLY A 69 -8.94 1.84 25.75
N ARG A 70 -10.06 1.67 25.05
CA ARG A 70 -10.89 2.78 24.53
C ARG A 70 -11.80 3.33 25.61
N VAL A 71 -12.42 4.47 25.32
CA VAL A 71 -13.47 5.06 26.15
C VAL A 71 -14.82 4.98 25.43
N ARG A 72 -15.85 4.52 26.13
CA ARG A 72 -17.23 4.57 25.64
C ARG A 72 -17.86 5.89 26.09
N ILE A 73 -18.33 6.68 25.13
CA ILE A 73 -19.04 7.93 25.36
C ILE A 73 -20.34 7.84 24.57
N GLY A 74 -21.47 7.72 25.26
CA GLY A 74 -22.74 7.47 24.60
C GLY A 74 -22.84 6.05 24.01
N ASP A 75 -23.26 5.99 22.76
CA ASP A 75 -23.48 4.74 22.02
C ASP A 75 -22.22 4.21 21.29
N LEU A 76 -21.12 4.98 21.28
CA LEU A 76 -19.89 4.66 20.54
C LEU A 76 -18.64 4.62 21.44
N GLU A 77 -17.62 3.91 20.97
CA GLU A 77 -16.28 3.88 21.56
C GLU A 77 -15.29 4.76 20.77
N TYR A 78 -14.37 5.37 21.50
CA TYR A 78 -13.37 6.31 20.98
C TYR A 78 -11.97 5.95 21.47
N HIS A 79 -10.97 6.16 20.61
CA HIS A 79 -9.59 6.22 21.07
C HIS A 79 -9.32 7.59 21.70
N LEU A 80 -8.79 7.59 22.93
CA LEU A 80 -8.50 8.78 23.72
C LEU A 80 -7.03 8.74 24.17
N GLU A 81 -6.29 9.80 23.85
CA GLU A 81 -4.96 10.02 24.41
C GLU A 81 -5.07 10.62 25.82
N GLY A 82 -4.71 9.81 26.83
CA GLY A 82 -4.78 10.19 28.24
C GLY A 82 -6.16 9.92 28.88
N GLU A 83 -6.48 10.67 29.93
CA GLU A 83 -7.66 10.43 30.78
C GLU A 83 -8.66 11.59 30.78
N VAL A 84 -8.49 12.57 29.89
CA VAL A 84 -9.28 13.81 29.87
C VAL A 84 -10.28 13.80 28.72
N ILE A 85 -11.58 13.82 29.05
CA ILE A 85 -12.68 13.89 28.08
C ILE A 85 -13.16 15.34 28.00
N ASP A 86 -12.85 16.04 26.91
CA ASP A 86 -13.37 17.39 26.66
C ASP A 86 -14.71 17.32 25.91
N LEU A 87 -15.83 17.48 26.63
CA LEU A 87 -17.17 17.50 26.02
C LEU A 87 -17.42 18.77 25.19
N GLY A 88 -16.66 19.84 25.42
CA GLY A 88 -16.69 21.03 24.59
C GLY A 88 -16.03 20.80 23.23
N LEU A 89 -14.99 19.99 23.18
CA LEU A 89 -14.35 19.55 21.94
C LEU A 89 -15.25 18.57 21.20
N ILE A 90 -15.68 17.50 21.88
CA ILE A 90 -16.54 16.46 21.30
C ILE A 90 -17.81 17.07 20.72
N SER A 91 -18.50 17.97 21.43
CA SER A 91 -19.75 18.56 20.93
C SER A 91 -19.57 19.50 19.74
N ARG A 92 -18.35 19.94 19.42
CA ARG A 92 -18.06 20.82 18.28
C ARG A 92 -17.55 20.10 17.04
N GLN A 93 -17.14 18.84 17.12
CA GLN A 93 -16.54 18.13 15.98
C GLN A 93 -17.50 17.04 15.44
N PRO A 94 -18.17 17.25 14.28
CA PRO A 94 -19.09 16.27 13.68
C PRO A 94 -18.52 14.86 13.52
N MET A 95 -17.22 14.73 13.24
CA MET A 95 -16.57 13.41 13.14
C MET A 95 -16.72 12.57 14.43
N LEU A 96 -16.76 13.23 15.59
CA LEU A 96 -16.86 12.58 16.88
C LEU A 96 -18.31 12.33 17.30
N TRP A 97 -19.24 13.27 17.09
CA TRP A 97 -20.59 13.16 17.66
C TRP A 97 -21.66 12.61 16.72
N LEU A 98 -21.49 12.66 15.39
CA LEU A 98 -22.54 12.21 14.46
C LEU A 98 -22.84 10.73 14.63
N ALA A 99 -24.09 10.30 14.50
CA ALA A 99 -24.53 8.92 14.69
C ALA A 99 -24.23 8.36 16.09
N ASN A 100 -24.15 9.22 17.10
CA ASN A 100 -24.14 8.85 18.51
C ASN A 100 -25.40 9.43 19.18
N PRO A 101 -26.55 8.75 19.09
CA PRO A 101 -27.85 9.24 19.58
C PRO A 101 -27.84 9.81 21.00
N GLN A 102 -27.26 9.09 21.96
CA GLN A 102 -27.19 9.49 23.36
C GLN A 102 -26.36 10.77 23.54
N LEU A 103 -25.21 10.85 22.86
CA LEU A 103 -24.37 12.04 22.88
C LEU A 103 -25.04 13.25 22.23
N MET A 104 -25.73 13.05 21.11
CA MET A 104 -26.47 14.11 20.41
C MET A 104 -27.66 14.60 21.22
N ALA A 105 -28.33 13.72 21.99
CA ALA A 105 -29.43 14.10 22.87
C ALA A 105 -28.94 14.87 24.11
N PHE A 106 -27.71 14.64 24.54
CA PHE A 106 -27.12 15.26 25.73
C PHE A 106 -26.39 16.58 25.43
N CYS A 107 -25.67 16.67 24.29
CA CYS A 107 -24.76 17.78 23.99
C CYS A 107 -25.40 18.86 23.08
N PRO A 108 -24.99 20.14 23.23
CA PRO A 108 -25.28 21.19 22.26
C PRO A 108 -24.37 21.04 21.03
N CYS A 109 -24.66 20.05 20.17
CA CYS A 109 -23.84 19.72 19.01
C CYS A 109 -23.72 20.86 17.99
N LYS A 110 -22.49 21.12 17.51
CA LYS A 110 -22.14 22.19 16.57
C LYS A 110 -21.26 21.67 15.42
N LEU A 111 -21.22 22.48 14.35
CA LEU A 111 -20.51 22.20 13.10
C LEU A 111 -19.12 22.86 13.05
N GLY A 112 -18.25 22.49 13.98
CA GLY A 112 -16.87 22.95 14.04
C GLY A 112 -15.94 22.04 13.25
N TRP A 113 -16.15 21.90 11.94
CA TRP A 113 -15.35 21.03 11.06
C TRP A 113 -13.84 21.24 11.18
N ASP A 114 -13.41 22.50 11.36
CA ASP A 114 -12.00 22.89 11.43
C ASP A 114 -11.44 22.80 12.87
N THR A 115 -12.21 22.26 13.82
CA THR A 115 -11.77 22.06 15.20
C THR A 115 -10.84 20.87 15.28
N LYS A 116 -9.54 21.12 15.51
CA LYS A 116 -8.55 20.06 15.71
C LYS A 116 -8.88 19.25 16.97
N CYS A 117 -8.78 17.94 16.86
CA CYS A 117 -9.04 17.00 17.95
C CYS A 117 -7.79 16.16 18.27
N PRO A 118 -6.74 16.76 18.87
CA PRO A 118 -5.48 16.03 19.09
C PRO A 118 -5.65 14.83 20.03
N SER A 119 -6.55 14.94 21.01
CA SER A 119 -6.74 13.90 22.03
C SER A 119 -7.65 12.75 21.59
N PHE A 120 -8.38 12.90 20.48
CA PHE A 120 -9.34 11.90 20.01
C PHE A 120 -9.02 11.46 18.59
N SER A 121 -9.16 10.15 18.33
CA SER A 121 -9.24 9.68 16.95
C SER A 121 -10.62 9.99 16.37
N GLU A 122 -10.67 10.37 15.09
CA GLU A 122 -11.91 10.51 14.31
C GLU A 122 -12.52 9.15 13.92
N GLN A 123 -11.76 8.06 14.12
CA GLN A 123 -12.25 6.70 14.01
C GLN A 123 -13.08 6.35 15.25
N VAL A 124 -14.33 5.98 15.02
CA VAL A 124 -15.27 5.54 16.06
C VAL A 124 -15.52 4.05 15.92
N ILE A 125 -15.80 3.39 17.04
CA ILE A 125 -16.01 1.95 17.09
C ILE A 125 -17.40 1.65 17.63
N LEU A 126 -18.11 0.75 16.96
CA LEU A 126 -19.37 0.20 17.46
C LEU A 126 -19.06 -0.78 18.60
N PRO A 127 -19.47 -0.50 19.85
CA PRO A 127 -19.28 -1.44 20.95
C PRO A 127 -20.01 -2.76 20.68
N ALA A 128 -19.55 -3.85 21.31
CA ALA A 128 -20.32 -5.09 21.32
C ALA A 128 -21.70 -4.80 21.94
N ARG A 129 -22.78 -5.07 21.20
CA ARG A 129 -24.15 -4.68 21.60
C ARG A 129 -24.45 -5.18 23.01
N GLU A 130 -24.49 -4.25 23.96
CA GLU A 130 -25.34 -4.34 25.15
C GLU A 130 -26.67 -3.65 24.79
N THR A 131 -27.78 -4.15 25.31
CA THR A 131 -29.19 -3.88 24.96
C THR A 131 -29.69 -2.43 25.04
N ASP A 132 -28.82 -1.43 25.24
CA ASP A 132 -29.21 -0.07 25.65
C ASP A 132 -29.05 1.02 24.56
N ALA A 133 -28.70 0.65 23.32
CA ALA A 133 -28.48 1.64 22.26
C ALA A 133 -29.82 2.21 21.73
N GLN A 134 -29.90 3.53 21.59
CA GLN A 134 -31.08 4.19 21.02
C GLN A 134 -31.09 4.03 19.48
N GLU A 135 -32.17 3.46 18.94
CA GLU A 135 -32.34 3.30 17.48
C GLU A 135 -32.72 4.61 16.77
N THR A 136 -32.97 5.69 17.52
CA THR A 136 -33.39 6.99 16.98
C THR A 136 -32.51 8.10 17.53
N SER A 137 -32.07 9.00 16.65
CA SER A 137 -31.25 10.17 17.02
C SER A 137 -32.05 11.46 16.91
N PRO A 138 -31.82 12.45 17.79
CA PRO A 138 -32.49 13.73 17.69
C PRO A 138 -32.07 14.49 16.43
N LEU A 139 -32.99 15.30 15.89
CA LEU A 139 -32.71 16.21 14.77
C LEU A 139 -31.84 17.40 15.22
N LEU A 140 -30.97 17.87 14.35
CA LEU A 140 -30.18 19.06 14.61
C LEU A 140 -31.06 20.31 14.56
N LYS A 141 -31.02 21.12 15.63
CA LYS A 141 -31.81 22.36 15.77
C LYS A 141 -31.57 23.40 14.66
N LYS A 142 -30.56 23.23 13.78
CA LYS A 142 -30.16 24.18 12.72
C LYS A 142 -30.46 23.74 11.28
N GLY A 143 -31.19 22.65 11.05
CA GLY A 143 -31.85 22.41 9.76
C GLY A 143 -30.95 22.14 8.55
N GLU A 144 -29.78 21.53 8.74
CA GLU A 144 -29.01 20.99 7.61
C GLU A 144 -29.60 19.64 7.16
N LEU A 145 -30.62 19.69 6.28
CA LEU A 145 -31.36 18.51 5.83
C LEU A 145 -30.46 17.35 5.37
N ALA A 146 -29.34 17.64 4.70
CA ALA A 146 -28.39 16.63 4.25
C ALA A 146 -27.64 15.96 5.42
N LEU A 147 -27.27 16.71 6.44
CA LEU A 147 -26.57 16.20 7.62
C LEU A 147 -27.51 15.38 8.51
N ASP A 148 -28.75 15.84 8.70
CA ASP A 148 -29.78 15.09 9.42
C ASP A 148 -30.12 13.78 8.69
N ALA A 149 -30.20 13.80 7.36
CA ALA A 149 -30.38 12.59 6.56
C ALA A 149 -29.22 11.61 6.74
N VAL A 150 -27.97 12.07 6.60
CA VAL A 150 -26.78 11.22 6.80
C VAL A 150 -26.72 10.66 8.22
N ASN A 151 -27.05 11.47 9.23
CA ASN A 151 -27.12 11.03 10.63
C ASN A 151 -28.16 9.91 10.81
N ALA A 152 -29.38 10.09 10.35
CA ALA A 152 -30.44 9.09 10.44
C ALA A 152 -30.02 7.77 9.78
N GLN A 153 -29.39 7.86 8.60
CA GLN A 153 -28.89 6.69 7.89
C GLN A 153 -27.75 5.98 8.62
N CYS A 154 -26.79 6.72 9.16
CA CYS A 154 -25.70 6.14 9.94
C CYS A 154 -26.21 5.47 11.23
N VAL A 155 -27.18 6.06 11.92
CA VAL A 155 -27.81 5.49 13.12
C VAL A 155 -28.53 4.19 12.77
N ARG A 156 -29.33 4.20 11.69
CA ARG A 156 -30.02 3.00 11.18
C ARG A 156 -29.03 1.90 10.80
N ALA A 157 -27.91 2.25 10.16
CA ALA A 157 -26.86 1.30 9.81
C ALA A 157 -26.18 0.67 11.03
N LEU A 158 -25.88 1.47 12.06
CA LEU A 158 -25.14 1.01 13.25
C LEU A 158 -26.01 0.24 14.24
N PHE A 159 -27.23 0.73 14.49
CA PHE A 159 -28.06 0.30 15.60
C PHE A 159 -29.35 -0.40 15.18
N GLY A 160 -29.80 -0.23 13.94
CA GLY A 160 -31.03 -0.85 13.45
C GLY A 160 -30.95 -2.38 13.32
N PRO A 161 -32.11 -3.04 13.08
CA PRO A 161 -32.17 -4.43 12.62
C PRO A 161 -31.36 -4.66 11.34
N SER A 162 -30.93 -5.90 11.09
CA SER A 162 -30.00 -6.21 9.99
C SER A 162 -30.51 -5.84 8.60
N ASP A 163 -31.79 -6.03 8.32
CA ASP A 163 -32.45 -5.65 7.07
C ASP A 163 -32.42 -4.12 6.88
N GLN A 164 -32.83 -3.38 7.91
CA GLN A 164 -32.78 -1.92 7.91
C GLN A 164 -31.36 -1.37 7.80
N ALA A 165 -30.39 -2.03 8.43
CA ALA A 165 -28.99 -1.67 8.35
C ALA A 165 -28.45 -1.86 6.92
N LEU A 166 -28.80 -2.96 6.26
CA LEU A 166 -28.41 -3.21 4.86
C LEU A 166 -29.01 -2.18 3.91
N ASP A 167 -30.27 -1.80 4.10
CA ASP A 167 -30.90 -0.73 3.30
C ASP A 167 -30.27 0.63 3.59
N ALA A 168 -29.95 0.94 4.85
CA ALA A 168 -29.21 2.14 5.21
C ALA A 168 -27.83 2.22 4.55
N ILE A 169 -27.10 1.10 4.53
CA ILE A 169 -25.81 1.00 3.85
C ILE A 169 -25.95 1.25 2.34
N ARG A 170 -27.01 0.76 1.70
CA ARG A 170 -27.30 1.03 0.27
C ARG A 170 -27.57 2.51 0.04
N GLU A 171 -28.42 3.13 0.86
CA GLU A 171 -28.73 4.56 0.73
C GLU A 171 -27.49 5.45 0.99
N LEU A 172 -26.65 5.09 1.96
CA LEU A 172 -25.37 5.78 2.21
C LEU A 172 -24.43 5.70 1.01
N ASN A 173 -24.41 4.56 0.30
CA ASN A 173 -23.63 4.42 -0.93
C ASN A 173 -24.09 5.39 -2.02
N ASP A 174 -25.39 5.50 -2.23
CA ASP A 174 -25.94 6.39 -3.26
C ASP A 174 -25.62 7.86 -2.89
N GLN A 175 -25.73 8.21 -1.62
CA GLN A 175 -25.38 9.53 -1.11
C GLN A 175 -23.89 9.89 -1.26
N LEU A 176 -22.96 8.93 -1.14
CA LEU A 176 -21.52 9.19 -1.29
C LEU A 176 -21.15 9.86 -2.62
N THR A 177 -21.96 9.67 -3.67
CA THR A 177 -21.75 10.29 -4.98
C THR A 177 -22.19 11.76 -5.04
N HIS A 178 -23.02 12.21 -4.10
CA HIS A 178 -23.68 13.51 -4.11
C HIS A 178 -23.26 14.42 -2.95
N VAL A 179 -22.73 13.87 -1.86
CA VAL A 179 -22.31 14.65 -0.69
C VAL A 179 -20.90 15.24 -0.87
N GLY A 180 -20.66 16.39 -0.22
CA GLY A 180 -19.32 17.00 -0.17
C GLY A 180 -18.30 16.16 0.60
N SER A 181 -17.02 16.50 0.48
CA SER A 181 -15.89 15.73 1.06
C SER A 181 -16.05 15.44 2.55
N ARG A 182 -16.45 16.43 3.35
CA ARG A 182 -16.63 16.33 4.82
C ARG A 182 -17.69 15.30 5.22
N LEU A 183 -18.86 15.34 4.57
CA LEU A 183 -19.93 14.37 4.83
C LEU A 183 -19.56 12.98 4.33
N GLY A 184 -18.93 12.89 3.16
CA GLY A 184 -18.44 11.63 2.62
C GLY A 184 -17.41 10.96 3.55
N GLU A 185 -16.57 11.75 4.23
CA GLU A 185 -15.64 11.23 5.24
C GLU A 185 -16.35 10.67 6.46
N ILE A 186 -17.39 11.34 6.98
CA ILE A 186 -18.19 10.78 8.08
C ILE A 186 -18.83 9.45 7.66
N ILE A 187 -19.47 9.40 6.48
CA ILE A 187 -20.11 8.18 5.98
C ILE A 187 -19.10 7.03 5.97
N ARG A 188 -17.89 7.25 5.44
CA ARG A 188 -16.82 6.22 5.43
C ARG A 188 -16.43 5.78 6.83
N ARG A 189 -16.30 6.71 7.80
CA ARG A 189 -16.01 6.36 9.21
C ARG A 189 -17.13 5.58 9.88
N ARG A 190 -18.39 5.83 9.54
CA ARG A 190 -19.52 5.08 10.08
C ARG A 190 -19.65 3.71 9.43
N LEU A 191 -19.39 3.60 8.13
CA LEU A 191 -19.26 2.30 7.45
C LEU A 191 -18.09 1.48 8.01
N GLU A 192 -16.99 2.12 8.37
CA GLU A 192 -15.86 1.46 9.05
C GLU A 192 -16.25 0.90 10.42
N ALA A 193 -16.99 1.66 11.23
CA ALA A 193 -17.46 1.20 12.54
C ALA A 193 -18.30 -0.08 12.46
N LEU A 194 -18.95 -0.34 11.32
CA LEU A 194 -19.68 -1.59 11.07
C LEU A 194 -18.79 -2.82 11.04
N ALA A 195 -17.46 -2.70 11.00
CA ALA A 195 -16.54 -3.82 11.22
C ALA A 195 -16.86 -4.62 12.51
N ASN A 196 -17.41 -3.95 13.53
CA ASN A 196 -17.83 -4.59 14.77
C ASN A 196 -19.31 -4.97 14.84
N HIS A 197 -20.10 -4.75 13.79
CA HIS A 197 -21.52 -5.12 13.74
C HIS A 197 -21.72 -6.63 14.01
N PRO A 198 -22.76 -7.05 14.76
CA PRO A 198 -22.97 -8.48 15.06
C PRO A 198 -23.27 -9.33 13.83
N ASP A 199 -24.06 -8.80 12.89
CA ASP A 199 -24.42 -9.49 11.65
C ASP A 199 -23.27 -9.49 10.64
N LYS A 200 -22.93 -10.69 10.12
CA LYS A 200 -21.90 -10.88 9.09
C LYS A 200 -22.24 -10.16 7.79
N ASN A 201 -23.48 -10.22 7.33
CA ASN A 201 -23.90 -9.67 6.03
C ASN A 201 -23.73 -8.15 6.02
N VAL A 202 -24.03 -7.48 7.14
CA VAL A 202 -23.80 -6.04 7.33
C VAL A 202 -22.30 -5.72 7.23
N ARG A 203 -21.44 -6.52 7.87
CA ARG A 203 -19.98 -6.35 7.77
C ARG A 203 -19.48 -6.52 6.34
N CYS A 204 -19.92 -7.60 5.66
CA CYS A 204 -19.55 -7.87 4.27
C CYS A 204 -19.97 -6.73 3.34
N ARG A 205 -21.20 -6.23 3.49
CA ARG A 205 -21.72 -5.14 2.67
C ARG A 205 -20.98 -3.83 2.92
N ALA A 206 -20.68 -3.51 4.17
CA ALA A 206 -19.90 -2.32 4.53
C ALA A 206 -18.47 -2.37 3.94
N TYR A 207 -17.80 -3.52 4.09
CA TYR A 207 -16.46 -3.73 3.51
C TYR A 207 -16.48 -3.61 1.98
N GLN A 208 -17.43 -4.28 1.32
CA GLN A 208 -17.61 -4.21 -0.12
C GLN A 208 -17.76 -2.76 -0.60
N LEU A 209 -18.63 -1.97 0.02
CA LEU A 209 -18.80 -0.57 -0.37
C LEU A 209 -17.55 0.25 -0.18
N LEU A 210 -16.89 0.11 0.98
CA LEU A 210 -15.67 0.84 1.25
C LEU A 210 -14.63 0.54 0.18
N VAL A 211 -14.41 -0.75 -0.15
CA VAL A 211 -13.46 -1.22 -1.19
C VAL A 211 -13.81 -0.70 -2.59
N LEU A 212 -15.11 -0.62 -2.92
CA LEU A 212 -15.59 -0.20 -4.24
C LEU A 212 -15.79 1.33 -4.39
N ASP A 213 -15.70 2.09 -3.30
CA ASP A 213 -15.80 3.55 -3.31
C ASP A 213 -14.58 4.21 -4.02
N LYS A 214 -14.72 5.48 -4.40
CA LYS A 214 -13.64 6.25 -5.02
C LYS A 214 -12.46 6.42 -4.05
N PRO A 215 -11.21 6.23 -4.51
CA PRO A 215 -10.04 6.43 -3.66
C PRO A 215 -9.95 7.89 -3.23
N VAL A 216 -10.05 8.15 -1.93
CA VAL A 216 -9.83 9.46 -1.31
C VAL A 216 -8.43 9.53 -0.70
N PRO A 217 -7.84 10.72 -0.52
CA PRO A 217 -6.69 10.87 0.37
C PRO A 217 -7.01 10.22 1.72
N ASP A 218 -6.04 9.54 2.34
CA ASP A 218 -6.20 8.81 3.61
C ASP A 218 -7.07 7.53 3.57
N TYR A 219 -7.34 6.96 2.39
CA TYR A 219 -8.05 5.68 2.25
C TYR A 219 -7.39 4.49 2.98
N LEU A 220 -6.12 4.60 3.33
CA LEU A 220 -5.40 3.63 4.19
C LEU A 220 -5.94 3.61 5.63
N ARG A 221 -6.63 4.66 6.09
CA ARG A 221 -7.09 4.82 7.49
C ARG A 221 -8.40 4.13 7.83
N PHE A 222 -9.20 3.64 6.87
CA PHE A 222 -10.59 3.20 7.10
C PHE A 222 -10.81 1.69 7.27
N LEU A 223 -9.82 0.87 6.95
CA LEU A 223 -9.99 -0.58 6.86
C LEU A 223 -9.17 -1.43 7.85
N PRO A 224 -8.20 -0.90 8.64
CA PRO A 224 -7.65 -1.64 9.78
C PRO A 224 -8.73 -2.19 10.73
N ALA A 225 -9.84 -1.46 10.91
CA ALA A 225 -10.93 -1.85 11.78
C ALA A 225 -11.51 -3.26 11.49
N PHE A 226 -11.57 -3.67 10.22
CA PHE A 226 -12.11 -4.98 9.84
C PHE A 226 -11.21 -6.13 10.30
N ILE A 227 -9.89 -5.98 10.15
CA ILE A 227 -8.91 -6.96 10.63
C ILE A 227 -8.83 -6.93 12.15
N GLU A 228 -8.81 -5.73 12.75
CA GLU A 228 -8.76 -5.52 14.20
C GLU A 228 -10.00 -6.07 14.91
N SER A 229 -11.18 -6.01 14.28
CA SER A 229 -12.41 -6.60 14.84
C SER A 229 -12.29 -8.11 15.08
N GLY A 230 -11.42 -8.79 14.31
CA GLY A 230 -11.29 -10.25 14.32
C GLY A 230 -12.55 -11.00 13.87
N LYS A 231 -13.54 -10.32 13.29
CA LYS A 231 -14.81 -10.90 12.83
C LYS A 231 -14.77 -11.14 11.31
N PRO A 232 -15.38 -12.22 10.79
CA PRO A 232 -15.48 -12.44 9.35
C PRO A 232 -16.25 -11.31 8.66
N PHE A 233 -15.70 -10.77 7.57
CA PHE A 233 -16.27 -9.65 6.81
C PHE A 233 -16.26 -9.90 5.29
N LEU A 234 -16.02 -11.15 4.88
CA LEU A 234 -16.13 -11.61 3.50
C LEU A 234 -17.01 -12.87 3.43
N ASP A 235 -17.74 -13.00 2.33
CA ASP A 235 -18.58 -14.12 1.93
C ASP A 235 -18.66 -14.21 0.40
N GLU A 236 -19.22 -15.30 -0.12
CA GLU A 236 -19.25 -15.59 -1.56
C GLU A 236 -19.86 -14.46 -2.39
N THR A 237 -20.92 -13.83 -1.90
CA THR A 237 -21.58 -12.71 -2.59
C THR A 237 -20.68 -11.48 -2.64
N SER A 238 -19.99 -11.15 -1.54
CA SER A 238 -19.03 -10.05 -1.52
C SER A 238 -17.78 -10.36 -2.36
N PHE A 239 -17.30 -11.62 -2.40
CA PHE A 239 -16.25 -12.04 -3.32
C PHE A 239 -16.65 -11.78 -4.76
N GLU A 240 -17.76 -12.35 -5.22
CA GLU A 240 -18.23 -12.22 -6.60
C GLU A 240 -18.43 -10.74 -6.99
N ALA A 241 -19.03 -9.96 -6.10
CA ALA A 241 -19.34 -8.57 -6.39
C ALA A 241 -18.12 -7.64 -6.36
N ILE A 242 -17.12 -7.88 -5.49
CA ILE A 242 -15.85 -7.13 -5.52
C ILE A 242 -15.02 -7.57 -6.71
N SER A 243 -14.94 -8.89 -6.95
CA SER A 243 -14.09 -9.47 -7.97
C SER A 243 -14.53 -9.13 -9.40
N ARG A 244 -15.82 -8.92 -9.64
CA ARG A 244 -16.36 -8.50 -10.96
C ARG A 244 -16.47 -7.00 -11.16
N ALA A 245 -16.28 -6.21 -10.10
CA ALA A 245 -16.43 -4.77 -10.22
C ALA A 245 -15.33 -4.21 -11.13
N SER A 246 -15.68 -3.29 -12.03
CA SER A 246 -14.68 -2.56 -12.80
C SER A 246 -13.86 -1.68 -11.85
N ILE A 247 -12.63 -2.09 -11.59
CA ILE A 247 -11.72 -1.43 -10.64
C ILE A 247 -10.59 -0.76 -11.42
N GLU A 248 -10.39 0.54 -11.20
CA GLU A 248 -9.25 1.27 -11.77
C GLU A 248 -7.92 0.74 -11.17
N PRO A 249 -6.81 0.71 -11.94
CA PRO A 249 -5.50 0.22 -11.44
C PRO A 249 -5.04 0.86 -10.12
N ARG A 250 -5.39 2.13 -9.89
CA ARG A 250 -5.07 2.86 -8.65
C ARG A 250 -5.67 2.23 -7.40
N ARG A 251 -6.81 1.55 -7.52
CA ARG A 251 -7.49 0.90 -6.39
C ARG A 251 -6.78 -0.36 -5.96
N LEU A 252 -6.31 -1.19 -6.90
CA LEU A 252 -5.47 -2.34 -6.57
C LEU A 252 -4.17 -1.88 -5.88
N LEU A 253 -3.54 -0.81 -6.39
CA LEU A 253 -2.36 -0.24 -5.75
C LEU A 253 -2.67 0.21 -4.31
N ALA A 254 -3.79 0.91 -4.08
CA ALA A 254 -4.21 1.32 -2.74
C ALA A 254 -4.48 0.12 -1.81
N PHE A 255 -5.06 -0.96 -2.33
CA PHE A 255 -5.25 -2.18 -1.57
C PHE A 255 -3.92 -2.84 -1.19
N ARG A 256 -2.96 -2.91 -2.11
CA ARG A 256 -1.60 -3.42 -1.84
C ARG A 256 -0.84 -2.57 -0.82
N GLN A 257 -0.94 -1.25 -0.91
CA GLN A 257 -0.36 -0.34 0.10
C GLN A 257 -0.94 -0.60 1.50
N ARG A 258 -2.23 -0.96 1.59
CA ARG A 258 -2.86 -1.36 2.86
C ARG A 258 -2.35 -2.69 3.38
N LEU A 259 -2.27 -3.71 2.52
CA LEU A 259 -1.73 -5.01 2.90
C LEU A 259 -0.27 -4.90 3.36
N PHE A 260 0.51 -3.99 2.76
CA PHE A 260 1.84 -3.62 3.24
C PHE A 260 1.79 -3.06 4.67
N MET A 261 0.90 -2.10 4.96
CA MET A 261 0.75 -1.56 6.32
C MET A 261 0.45 -2.67 7.32
N TYR A 262 -0.48 -3.59 7.01
CA TYR A 262 -0.77 -4.73 7.88
C TYR A 262 0.47 -5.60 8.16
N ARG A 263 1.23 -5.97 7.13
CA ARG A 263 2.48 -6.74 7.31
C ARG A 263 3.48 -6.05 8.23
N THR A 264 3.55 -4.73 8.19
CA THR A 264 4.57 -3.96 8.93
C THR A 264 4.15 -3.49 10.32
N GLN A 265 2.84 -3.35 10.57
CA GLN A 265 2.33 -2.74 11.80
C GLN A 265 1.63 -3.72 12.73
N LEU A 266 1.05 -4.81 12.21
CA LEU A 266 0.42 -5.82 13.05
C LEU A 266 1.46 -6.68 13.77
N SER A 267 1.03 -7.27 14.88
CA SER A 267 1.84 -8.25 15.62
C SER A 267 1.75 -9.62 14.96
N TRP A 268 2.90 -10.26 14.80
CA TRP A 268 3.04 -11.57 14.17
C TRP A 268 3.81 -12.54 15.09
N PRO A 269 3.52 -13.84 15.08
CA PRO A 269 2.50 -14.51 14.26
C PRO A 269 1.08 -14.13 14.68
N ALA A 270 0.15 -14.12 13.72
CA ALA A 270 -1.22 -13.73 13.96
C ALA A 270 -2.03 -14.83 14.64
N ALA A 271 -3.09 -14.46 15.36
CA ALA A 271 -4.02 -15.43 15.93
C ALA A 271 -4.73 -16.22 14.81
N PRO A 272 -5.16 -17.49 15.05
CA PRO A 272 -5.78 -18.33 14.02
C PRO A 272 -6.99 -17.70 13.32
N ARG A 273 -7.77 -16.87 14.04
CA ARG A 273 -8.90 -16.13 13.45
C ARG A 273 -8.43 -15.10 12.45
N THR A 274 -7.40 -14.33 12.79
CA THR A 274 -6.81 -13.31 11.91
C THR A 274 -6.17 -13.94 10.68
N ARG A 275 -5.50 -15.09 10.82
CA ARG A 275 -4.96 -15.84 9.67
C ARG A 275 -6.04 -16.19 8.65
N ARG A 276 -7.20 -16.70 9.12
CA ARG A 276 -8.35 -16.99 8.24
C ARG A 276 -8.86 -15.76 7.49
N LEU A 277 -8.85 -14.58 8.13
CA LEU A 277 -9.22 -13.33 7.45
C LEU A 277 -8.24 -12.98 6.33
N PHE A 278 -6.94 -13.21 6.51
CA PHE A 278 -5.96 -13.01 5.44
C PHE A 278 -6.06 -14.07 4.34
N GLU A 279 -6.38 -15.32 4.67
CA GLU A 279 -6.68 -16.35 3.65
C GLU A 279 -7.88 -15.95 2.80
N ASP A 280 -8.94 -15.42 3.40
CA ASP A 280 -10.07 -14.85 2.66
C ASP A 280 -9.61 -13.68 1.75
N LEU A 281 -8.70 -12.81 2.20
CA LEU A 281 -8.15 -11.75 1.34
C LEU A 281 -7.28 -12.28 0.20
N PHE A 282 -6.54 -13.38 0.39
CA PHE A 282 -5.76 -14.01 -0.67
C PHE A 282 -6.67 -14.62 -1.73
N ARG A 283 -7.73 -15.31 -1.29
CA ARG A 283 -8.78 -15.79 -2.20
C ARG A 283 -9.41 -14.66 -3.00
N LEU A 284 -9.72 -13.53 -2.34
CA LEU A 284 -10.26 -12.35 -3.02
C LEU A 284 -9.32 -11.85 -4.14
N LEU A 285 -8.01 -11.79 -3.87
CA LEU A 285 -7.02 -11.40 -4.87
C LEU A 285 -6.98 -12.37 -6.06
N VAL A 286 -7.05 -13.67 -5.80
CA VAL A 286 -7.04 -14.71 -6.84
C VAL A 286 -8.29 -14.60 -7.72
N ASP A 287 -9.47 -14.55 -7.11
CA ASP A 287 -10.74 -14.45 -7.84
C ASP A 287 -10.84 -13.13 -8.61
N PHE A 288 -10.37 -12.03 -8.05
CA PHE A 288 -10.26 -10.75 -8.75
C PHE A 288 -9.35 -10.86 -9.98
N GLY A 289 -8.20 -11.53 -9.88
CA GLY A 289 -7.30 -11.78 -11.00
C GLY A 289 -7.90 -12.63 -12.12
N ARG A 290 -8.79 -13.57 -11.78
CA ARG A 290 -9.51 -14.39 -12.76
C ARG A 290 -10.47 -13.57 -13.62
N TYR A 291 -11.17 -12.61 -13.00
CA TYR A 291 -12.07 -11.69 -13.72
C TYR A 291 -11.33 -10.55 -14.42
N HIS A 292 -10.15 -10.17 -13.91
CA HIS A 292 -9.34 -9.08 -14.42
C HIS A 292 -7.88 -9.51 -14.66
N PRO A 293 -7.61 -10.28 -15.74
CA PRO A 293 -6.27 -10.80 -16.04
C PRO A 293 -5.21 -9.72 -16.18
N GLU A 294 -5.59 -8.49 -16.55
CA GLU A 294 -4.71 -7.32 -16.62
C GLU A 294 -4.02 -6.98 -15.28
N PHE A 295 -4.61 -7.41 -14.16
CA PHE A 295 -4.07 -7.19 -12.82
C PHE A 295 -3.22 -8.34 -12.28
N TYR A 296 -3.05 -9.43 -13.04
CA TYR A 296 -2.28 -10.60 -12.64
C TYR A 296 -0.90 -10.24 -12.06
N ASN A 297 -0.18 -9.32 -12.71
CA ASN A 297 1.13 -8.85 -12.24
C ASN A 297 1.07 -8.24 -10.82
N GLY A 298 0.08 -7.38 -10.55
CA GLY A 298 -0.05 -6.75 -9.24
C GLY A 298 -0.45 -7.74 -8.14
N ILE A 299 -1.28 -8.74 -8.47
CA ILE A 299 -1.72 -9.78 -7.54
C ILE A 299 -0.56 -10.72 -7.20
N ARG A 300 0.18 -11.23 -8.20
CA ARG A 300 1.31 -12.12 -7.94
C ARG A 300 2.37 -11.43 -7.09
N GLU A 301 2.64 -10.15 -7.35
CA GLU A 301 3.59 -9.36 -6.57
C GLU A 301 3.18 -9.25 -5.10
N GLU A 302 1.88 -9.06 -4.85
CA GLU A 302 1.33 -9.00 -3.50
C GLU A 302 1.41 -10.35 -2.78
N LEU A 303 1.03 -11.44 -3.44
CA LEU A 303 1.10 -12.79 -2.86
C LEU A 303 2.54 -13.18 -2.52
N VAL A 304 3.53 -12.84 -3.36
CA VAL A 304 4.95 -13.05 -3.05
C VAL A 304 5.42 -12.23 -1.85
N CYS A 305 4.89 -11.02 -1.63
CA CYS A 305 5.18 -10.28 -0.40
C CYS A 305 4.76 -11.05 0.86
N TRP A 306 3.64 -11.78 0.79
CA TRP A 306 3.15 -12.63 1.89
C TRP A 306 3.90 -13.97 1.99
N ILE A 307 4.30 -14.57 0.87
CA ILE A 307 5.21 -15.74 0.87
C ILE A 307 6.52 -15.39 1.59
N MET A 308 7.05 -14.19 1.34
CA MET A 308 8.30 -13.72 1.93
C MET A 308 8.13 -13.20 3.38
N HIS A 309 6.93 -13.29 3.96
CA HIS A 309 6.63 -12.83 5.32
C HIS A 309 6.98 -13.90 6.37
N ARG A 310 8.28 -14.01 6.68
CA ARG A 310 8.83 -15.03 7.60
C ARG A 310 8.32 -14.96 9.05
N ALA A 311 7.65 -13.88 9.44
CA ALA A 311 7.13 -13.70 10.80
C ALA A 311 5.88 -14.55 11.10
N ASP A 312 5.17 -15.02 10.06
CA ASP A 312 4.08 -15.99 10.20
C ASP A 312 4.20 -17.08 9.10
N PRO A 313 4.88 -18.21 9.40
CA PRO A 313 5.11 -19.27 8.42
C PRO A 313 3.83 -19.95 7.91
N GLU A 314 2.78 -20.04 8.74
CA GLU A 314 1.49 -20.62 8.31
C GLU A 314 0.84 -19.72 7.27
N LEU A 315 0.83 -18.40 7.50
CA LEU A 315 0.28 -17.46 6.55
C LEU A 315 1.10 -17.38 5.25
N ALA A 316 2.43 -17.46 5.36
CA ALA A 316 3.32 -17.54 4.20
C ALA A 316 3.05 -18.79 3.34
N ALA A 317 2.81 -19.95 3.97
CA ALA A 317 2.43 -21.17 3.28
C ALA A 317 1.04 -21.05 2.62
N ALA A 318 0.09 -20.38 3.28
CA ALA A 318 -1.22 -20.11 2.69
C ALA A 318 -1.11 -19.21 1.45
N ALA A 319 -0.34 -18.11 1.52
CA ALA A 319 -0.08 -17.24 0.39
C ALA A 319 0.59 -17.98 -0.78
N ARG A 320 1.47 -18.95 -0.48
CA ARG A 320 2.11 -19.79 -1.50
C ARG A 320 1.10 -20.62 -2.28
N ARG A 321 0.14 -21.26 -1.60
CA ARG A 321 -0.92 -22.04 -2.28
C ARG A 321 -1.72 -21.18 -3.26
N TYR A 322 -2.12 -19.98 -2.84
CA TYR A 322 -2.88 -19.06 -3.70
C TYR A 322 -2.04 -18.48 -4.84
N PHE A 323 -0.74 -18.29 -4.64
CA PHE A 323 0.20 -17.89 -5.71
C PHE A 323 0.35 -19.00 -6.76
N ASP A 324 0.49 -20.25 -6.34
CA ASP A 324 0.58 -21.39 -7.24
C ASP A 324 -0.76 -21.54 -8.01
N GLU A 325 -1.90 -21.44 -7.33
CA GLU A 325 -3.25 -21.51 -7.93
C GLU A 325 -3.49 -20.48 -9.05
N ILE A 326 -3.16 -19.21 -8.82
CA ILE A 326 -3.34 -18.18 -9.86
C ILE A 326 -2.30 -18.32 -10.98
N SER A 327 -1.10 -18.80 -10.67
CA SER A 327 -0.05 -19.04 -11.67
C SER A 327 -0.45 -20.16 -12.63
N ASP A 328 -0.94 -21.28 -12.10
CA ASP A 328 -1.43 -22.42 -12.88
C ASP A 328 -2.60 -21.99 -13.77
N TRP A 329 -3.59 -21.28 -13.21
CA TRP A 329 -4.71 -20.74 -13.99
C TRP A 329 -4.24 -19.81 -15.12
N PHE A 330 -3.27 -18.94 -14.85
CA PHE A 330 -2.75 -18.00 -15.86
C PHE A 330 -2.00 -18.75 -16.96
N GLU A 331 -1.22 -19.78 -16.63
CA GLU A 331 -0.52 -20.61 -17.61
C GLU A 331 -1.49 -21.44 -18.46
N GLU A 332 -2.53 -22.03 -17.87
CA GLU A 332 -3.60 -22.73 -18.59
C GLU A 332 -4.29 -21.81 -19.60
N ARG A 333 -4.69 -20.61 -19.16
CA ARG A 333 -5.28 -19.59 -20.03
C ARG A 333 -4.36 -19.20 -21.19
N LEU A 334 -3.04 -19.11 -20.95
CA LEU A 334 -2.10 -18.79 -22.02
C LEU A 334 -1.96 -19.91 -23.05
N ASN A 335 -2.20 -21.17 -22.67
CA ASN A 335 -2.12 -22.31 -23.59
C ASN A 335 -3.32 -22.38 -24.55
N GLU A 336 -4.52 -21.98 -24.12
CA GLU A 336 -5.77 -22.07 -24.91
C GLU A 336 -5.67 -21.39 -26.28
N ASP A 337 -5.00 -20.24 -26.34
CA ASP A 337 -4.86 -19.41 -27.55
C ASP A 337 -3.40 -19.28 -28.02
N CYS A 338 -2.53 -20.28 -27.78
CA CYS A 338 -1.10 -20.17 -28.14
C CYS A 338 -0.75 -20.85 -29.46
N ASP A 339 -0.61 -20.04 -30.52
CA ASP A 339 -0.03 -20.46 -31.80
C ASP A 339 1.41 -21.01 -31.66
N GLY A 340 2.10 -20.64 -30.57
CA GLY A 340 3.51 -20.97 -30.33
C GLY A 340 3.79 -22.36 -29.77
N LEU A 341 2.77 -23.20 -29.59
CA LEU A 341 2.94 -24.57 -29.09
C LEU A 341 3.50 -25.52 -30.16
N ASP A 342 3.23 -25.28 -31.43
CA ASP A 342 3.81 -26.08 -32.53
C ASP A 342 5.24 -25.59 -32.84
N PRO A 343 6.29 -26.42 -32.64
CA PRO A 343 7.66 -26.04 -32.98
C PRO A 343 7.87 -25.68 -34.46
N ALA A 344 7.08 -26.26 -35.38
CA ALA A 344 7.20 -25.96 -36.81
C ALA A 344 6.81 -24.50 -37.12
N ALA A 345 5.88 -23.92 -36.36
CA ALA A 345 5.45 -22.53 -36.53
C ALA A 345 6.57 -21.50 -36.27
N TRP A 346 7.67 -21.92 -35.61
CA TRP A 346 8.82 -21.07 -35.30
C TRP A 346 9.90 -21.06 -36.38
N GLU A 347 9.77 -21.87 -37.42
CA GLU A 347 10.77 -21.99 -38.48
C GLU A 347 11.07 -20.61 -39.12
N GLY A 348 12.37 -20.27 -39.20
CA GLY A 348 12.84 -19.01 -39.76
C GLY A 348 12.55 -17.75 -38.94
N LYS A 349 11.86 -17.82 -37.80
CA LYS A 349 11.51 -16.63 -36.98
C LYS A 349 12.62 -16.19 -36.02
N ILE A 350 13.47 -17.12 -35.57
CA ILE A 350 14.54 -16.85 -34.59
C ILE A 350 15.91 -16.89 -35.26
N GLY A 351 16.66 -15.80 -35.12
CA GLY A 351 18.08 -15.70 -35.46
C GLY A 351 18.97 -15.66 -34.22
N PHE A 352 20.21 -16.13 -34.37
CA PHE A 352 21.20 -16.23 -33.30
C PHE A 352 22.49 -15.51 -33.72
N GLN A 353 23.08 -14.76 -32.79
CA GLN A 353 24.38 -14.12 -32.97
C GLN A 353 25.46 -15.17 -33.31
N GLU A 354 26.32 -14.83 -34.27
CA GLU A 354 27.53 -15.61 -34.54
C GLU A 354 28.42 -15.73 -33.29
N GLY A 355 28.99 -16.92 -33.06
CA GLY A 355 29.81 -17.21 -31.88
C GLY A 355 29.06 -17.85 -30.71
N LEU A 356 27.74 -18.05 -30.82
CA LEU A 356 27.00 -18.96 -29.94
C LEU A 356 27.32 -20.42 -30.32
N SER A 357 27.64 -21.24 -29.31
CA SER A 357 27.90 -22.66 -29.50
C SER A 357 26.62 -23.44 -29.85
N ALA A 358 26.78 -24.62 -30.47
CA ALA A 358 25.65 -25.47 -30.82
C ALA A 358 24.81 -25.88 -29.59
N ASP A 359 25.45 -26.06 -28.43
CA ASP A 359 24.78 -26.40 -27.18
C ASP A 359 23.96 -25.24 -26.62
N GLU A 360 24.49 -24.01 -26.67
CA GLU A 360 23.73 -22.82 -26.29
C GLU A 360 22.51 -22.62 -27.20
N VAL A 361 22.68 -22.73 -28.51
CA VAL A 361 21.56 -22.60 -29.46
C VAL A 361 20.50 -23.67 -29.20
N ARG A 362 20.90 -24.91 -28.91
CA ARG A 362 19.97 -25.99 -28.56
C ARG A 362 19.18 -25.65 -27.30
N ARG A 363 19.84 -25.18 -26.24
CA ARG A 363 19.18 -24.82 -24.97
C ARG A 363 18.27 -23.61 -25.12
N LEU A 364 18.68 -22.60 -25.88
CA LEU A 364 17.85 -21.44 -26.22
C LEU A 364 16.59 -21.84 -26.98
N ARG A 365 16.69 -22.77 -27.93
CA ARG A 365 15.53 -23.31 -28.64
C ARG A 365 14.57 -24.05 -27.72
N GLN A 366 15.08 -24.87 -26.80
CA GLN A 366 14.24 -25.55 -25.80
C GLN A 366 13.44 -24.58 -24.92
N VAL A 367 14.03 -23.43 -24.59
CA VAL A 367 13.35 -22.41 -23.78
C VAL A 367 12.34 -21.61 -24.61
N LEU A 368 12.70 -21.20 -25.82
CA LEU A 368 11.92 -20.23 -26.61
C LEU A 368 10.84 -20.85 -27.51
N ILE A 369 10.95 -22.13 -27.85
CA ILE A 369 10.11 -22.80 -28.86
C ILE A 369 9.19 -23.84 -28.21
N GLY A 370 7.96 -23.96 -28.71
CA GLY A 370 7.05 -25.05 -28.37
C GLY A 370 6.43 -24.94 -26.97
N ASN A 371 6.39 -23.73 -26.41
CA ASN A 371 5.81 -23.46 -25.10
C ASN A 371 5.46 -21.96 -24.96
N THR A 372 4.77 -21.57 -23.89
CA THR A 372 4.29 -20.21 -23.66
C THR A 372 5.32 -19.23 -23.07
N PHE A 373 6.57 -19.63 -22.85
CA PHE A 373 7.56 -18.88 -22.06
C PHE A 373 7.82 -17.48 -22.62
N LEU A 374 8.05 -17.37 -23.93
CA LEU A 374 8.31 -16.06 -24.55
C LEU A 374 7.07 -15.17 -24.52
N ARG A 375 5.89 -15.72 -24.84
CA ARG A 375 4.61 -15.00 -24.78
C ARG A 375 4.34 -14.46 -23.38
N GLN A 376 4.43 -15.33 -22.37
CA GLN A 376 4.26 -14.98 -20.96
C GLN A 376 5.30 -13.93 -20.51
N SER A 377 6.56 -14.08 -20.93
CA SER A 377 7.63 -13.13 -20.62
C SER A 377 7.30 -11.72 -21.12
N LEU A 378 6.79 -11.60 -22.35
CA LEU A 378 6.43 -10.32 -22.94
C LEU A 378 5.22 -9.69 -22.25
N MET A 379 4.17 -10.48 -21.98
CA MET A 379 2.98 -10.00 -21.28
C MET A 379 3.33 -9.46 -19.88
N LEU A 380 4.22 -10.15 -19.16
CA LEU A 380 4.58 -9.77 -17.80
C LEU A 380 5.56 -8.59 -17.75
N ALA A 381 6.50 -8.50 -18.70
CA ALA A 381 7.52 -7.45 -18.73
C ALA A 381 7.03 -6.14 -19.37
N PHE A 382 5.99 -6.18 -20.22
CA PHE A 382 5.53 -5.04 -21.03
C PHE A 382 4.02 -4.80 -20.96
N ASP A 383 3.48 -4.76 -19.73
CA ASP A 383 2.10 -4.32 -19.42
C ASP A 383 1.01 -5.01 -20.26
N GLY A 384 1.06 -6.34 -20.35
CA GLY A 384 0.05 -7.14 -21.05
C GLY A 384 0.23 -7.22 -22.56
N ALA A 385 1.37 -6.80 -23.10
CA ALA A 385 1.69 -6.99 -24.51
C ALA A 385 1.62 -8.47 -24.90
N ASP A 386 0.71 -8.83 -25.80
CA ASP A 386 0.59 -10.18 -26.32
C ASP A 386 1.41 -10.35 -27.61
N LEU A 387 1.98 -11.54 -27.79
CA LEU A 387 2.77 -11.92 -28.95
C LEU A 387 1.99 -12.92 -29.80
N SER A 388 1.55 -12.48 -30.98
CA SER A 388 1.09 -13.39 -32.03
C SER A 388 2.26 -13.79 -32.92
N LEU A 389 2.43 -15.10 -33.16
CA LEU A 389 3.44 -15.59 -34.09
C LEU A 389 3.22 -15.10 -35.53
N ALA A 390 1.97 -14.84 -35.93
CA ALA A 390 1.64 -14.31 -37.25
C ALA A 390 2.21 -12.90 -37.48
N ASP A 391 2.39 -12.13 -36.40
CA ASP A 391 2.98 -10.78 -36.42
C ASP A 391 4.53 -10.84 -36.45
N LEU A 392 5.14 -12.02 -36.38
CA LEU A 392 6.59 -12.19 -36.50
C LEU A 392 7.02 -12.49 -37.95
N GLY A 393 7.84 -11.61 -38.52
CA GLY A 393 8.54 -11.86 -39.78
C GLY A 393 9.72 -12.84 -39.64
N PRO A 394 10.34 -13.25 -40.76
CA PRO A 394 11.60 -13.99 -40.74
C PRO A 394 12.68 -13.21 -39.98
N GLY A 395 13.35 -13.86 -39.03
CA GLY A 395 14.32 -13.21 -38.15
C GLY A 395 13.73 -12.14 -37.22
N GLY A 396 12.41 -12.13 -37.01
CA GLY A 396 11.74 -11.18 -36.11
C GLY A 396 12.24 -11.28 -34.66
N ILE A 397 12.83 -12.41 -34.28
CA ILE A 397 13.50 -12.58 -32.98
C ILE A 397 15.00 -12.70 -33.21
N TRP A 398 15.79 -11.93 -32.44
CA TRP A 398 17.25 -12.00 -32.45
C TRP A 398 17.79 -12.26 -31.05
N VAL A 399 18.67 -13.25 -30.92
CA VAL A 399 19.30 -13.62 -29.65
C VAL A 399 20.80 -13.37 -29.69
N SER A 400 21.31 -12.60 -28.73
CA SER A 400 22.75 -12.29 -28.58
C SER A 400 23.25 -12.53 -27.16
N ARG A 401 24.55 -12.79 -26.99
CA ARG A 401 25.14 -13.05 -25.66
C ARG A 401 25.34 -11.74 -24.91
N ILE A 402 24.93 -11.69 -23.64
CA ILE A 402 25.31 -10.63 -22.71
C ILE A 402 26.50 -11.13 -21.90
N ILE A 403 27.61 -10.39 -21.90
CA ILE A 403 28.78 -10.75 -21.10
C ILE A 403 28.39 -10.71 -19.61
N SER A 404 28.44 -11.87 -18.96
CA SER A 404 28.17 -12.05 -17.53
C SER A 404 29.45 -12.48 -16.82
N ARG A 405 29.65 -12.00 -15.59
CA ARG A 405 30.73 -12.48 -14.70
C ARG A 405 30.27 -13.63 -13.78
N PHE A 406 29.00 -14.02 -13.87
CA PHE A 406 28.40 -15.08 -13.07
C PHE A 406 28.32 -16.38 -13.87
N GLU A 407 28.12 -17.50 -13.16
CA GLU A 407 28.00 -18.84 -13.74
C GLU A 407 26.76 -18.98 -14.66
N ASP A 408 25.75 -18.11 -14.49
CA ASP A 408 24.57 -18.09 -15.35
C ASP A 408 24.84 -17.54 -16.75
N SER A 409 24.27 -18.22 -17.74
CA SER A 409 24.28 -17.80 -19.14
C SER A 409 23.23 -16.73 -19.38
N ARG A 410 23.63 -15.58 -19.94
CA ARG A 410 22.74 -14.44 -20.18
C ARG A 410 22.68 -14.06 -21.64
N TYR A 411 21.48 -13.76 -22.09
CA TYR A 411 21.19 -13.44 -23.47
C TYR A 411 20.26 -12.24 -23.55
N ARG A 412 20.44 -11.40 -24.58
CA ARG A 412 19.44 -10.42 -24.99
C ARG A 412 18.57 -11.08 -26.05
N VAL A 413 17.26 -11.00 -25.87
CA VAL A 413 16.25 -11.47 -26.82
C VAL A 413 15.48 -10.25 -27.31
N SER A 414 15.79 -9.82 -28.53
CA SER A 414 15.07 -8.74 -29.22
C SER A 414 13.93 -9.33 -30.02
N VAL A 415 12.71 -8.80 -29.86
CA VAL A 415 11.51 -9.21 -30.57
C VAL A 415 10.97 -8.03 -31.36
N ASN A 416 10.91 -8.18 -32.68
CA ASN A 416 10.43 -7.19 -33.63
C ASN A 416 9.21 -7.73 -34.36
N THR A 417 8.09 -7.03 -34.23
CA THR A 417 6.83 -7.37 -34.86
C THR A 417 6.67 -6.64 -36.21
N ARG A 418 5.87 -7.20 -37.12
CA ARG A 418 5.51 -6.55 -38.39
C ARG A 418 4.66 -5.30 -38.15
N SER A 419 3.90 -5.27 -37.05
CA SER A 419 3.17 -4.09 -36.58
C SER A 419 4.07 -2.95 -36.07
N GLY A 420 5.40 -3.13 -36.03
CA GLY A 420 6.37 -2.10 -35.67
C GLY A 420 6.65 -1.98 -34.18
N LYS A 421 6.10 -2.87 -33.34
CA LYS A 421 6.46 -2.97 -31.93
C LYS A 421 7.82 -3.67 -31.76
N HIS A 422 8.61 -3.17 -30.82
CA HIS A 422 9.90 -3.70 -30.44
C HIS A 422 9.93 -3.99 -28.94
N PHE A 423 10.40 -5.17 -28.56
CA PHE A 423 10.57 -5.59 -27.17
C PHE A 423 11.97 -6.17 -26.98
N ASP A 424 12.62 -5.82 -25.87
CA ASP A 424 13.89 -6.44 -25.49
C ASP A 424 13.81 -7.10 -24.13
N LEU A 425 14.13 -8.39 -24.08
CA LEU A 425 14.21 -9.16 -22.85
C LEU A 425 15.67 -9.51 -22.55
N GLN A 426 16.02 -9.51 -21.28
CA GLN A 426 17.16 -10.26 -20.78
C GLN A 426 16.68 -11.66 -20.39
N LEU A 427 17.21 -12.68 -21.05
CA LEU A 427 17.01 -14.09 -20.74
C LEU A 427 18.21 -14.60 -19.92
N ILE A 428 17.93 -15.19 -18.77
CA ILE A 428 18.91 -15.83 -17.90
C ILE A 428 18.59 -17.32 -17.86
N ILE A 429 19.59 -18.15 -18.16
CA ILE A 429 19.52 -19.61 -18.11
C ILE A 429 20.52 -20.08 -17.06
N SER A 430 20.01 -20.64 -15.97
CA SER A 430 20.82 -21.10 -14.84
C SER A 430 21.42 -22.48 -15.14
N GLN A 431 22.71 -22.67 -14.85
CA GLN A 431 23.38 -23.89 -15.25
C GLN A 431 23.23 -25.06 -14.27
N ASP A 432 23.22 -24.85 -12.95
CA ASP A 432 23.12 -25.97 -11.97
C ASP A 432 22.73 -25.51 -10.54
N GLU A 433 22.01 -24.38 -10.40
CA GLU A 433 21.65 -23.88 -9.06
C GLU A 433 20.55 -24.73 -8.39
N LYS A 434 20.64 -24.87 -7.06
CA LYS A 434 19.56 -25.45 -6.24
C LYS A 434 18.29 -24.64 -6.48
N GLN A 435 17.20 -25.31 -6.88
CA GLN A 435 15.93 -24.68 -7.22
C GLN A 435 15.43 -23.69 -6.15
N GLU A 436 15.65 -23.98 -4.86
CA GLU A 436 15.26 -23.08 -3.75
C GLU A 436 15.97 -21.72 -3.78
N ALA A 437 17.27 -21.68 -4.08
CA ALA A 437 18.04 -20.43 -4.12
C ALA A 437 17.65 -19.55 -5.32
N VAL A 438 17.34 -20.19 -6.46
CA VAL A 438 16.79 -19.53 -7.64
C VAL A 438 15.43 -18.93 -7.32
N LEU A 439 14.54 -19.69 -6.67
CA LEU A 439 13.20 -19.24 -6.31
C LEU A 439 13.23 -18.06 -5.33
N GLU A 440 14.10 -18.10 -4.31
CA GLU A 440 14.24 -16.96 -3.40
C GLU A 440 14.69 -15.70 -4.13
N THR A 441 15.63 -15.82 -5.07
CA THR A 441 16.09 -14.71 -5.90
C THR A 441 14.96 -14.17 -6.79
N VAL A 442 14.15 -15.05 -7.38
CA VAL A 442 12.95 -14.69 -8.16
C VAL A 442 11.94 -13.93 -7.31
N PHE A 443 11.67 -14.39 -6.08
CA PHE A 443 10.78 -13.69 -5.16
C PHE A 443 11.32 -12.30 -4.79
N TRP A 444 12.63 -12.14 -4.63
CA TRP A 444 13.22 -10.82 -4.44
C TRP A 444 13.03 -9.90 -5.63
N TYR A 445 13.18 -10.40 -6.87
CA TYR A 445 12.87 -9.60 -8.06
C TYR A 445 11.41 -9.13 -8.05
N ILE A 446 10.47 -10.04 -7.79
CA ILE A 446 9.03 -9.75 -7.79
C ILE A 446 8.69 -8.72 -6.69
N VAL A 447 9.17 -8.90 -5.46
CA VAL A 447 8.88 -7.99 -4.33
C VAL A 447 9.48 -6.61 -4.54
N LEU A 448 10.74 -6.52 -4.97
CA LEU A 448 11.41 -5.24 -5.15
C LEU A 448 10.89 -4.48 -6.37
N LYS A 449 10.55 -5.18 -7.46
CA LYS A 449 9.92 -4.58 -8.64
C LYS A 449 8.49 -4.12 -8.35
N GLY A 450 7.75 -4.90 -7.57
CA GLY A 450 6.37 -4.68 -7.18
C GLY A 450 6.20 -3.82 -5.93
N TYR A 451 7.23 -3.11 -5.47
CA TYR A 451 7.09 -2.31 -4.25
C TYR A 451 5.99 -1.25 -4.42
N PRO A 452 4.97 -1.19 -3.54
CA PRO A 452 3.74 -0.43 -3.81
C PRO A 452 3.87 1.09 -3.61
N PHE A 453 5.07 1.60 -3.37
CA PHE A 453 5.35 3.02 -3.17
C PHE A 453 6.51 3.51 -4.04
N GLY A 454 6.41 4.74 -4.54
CA GLY A 454 7.49 5.39 -5.29
C GLY A 454 7.76 4.76 -6.65
N THR A 455 8.94 5.05 -7.20
CA THR A 455 9.38 4.52 -8.50
C THR A 455 10.10 3.18 -8.36
N SER A 456 9.97 2.32 -9.38
CA SER A 456 10.65 1.03 -9.42
C SER A 456 12.17 1.18 -9.41
N MET A 457 12.84 0.29 -8.67
CA MET A 457 14.29 0.17 -8.67
C MET A 457 14.84 -0.91 -9.61
N LEU A 458 13.98 -1.81 -10.10
CA LEU A 458 14.35 -2.94 -10.98
C LEU A 458 13.64 -2.84 -12.34
N PRO A 459 14.18 -3.49 -13.39
CA PRO A 459 13.46 -3.75 -14.62
C PRO A 459 12.23 -4.63 -14.37
N ALA A 460 11.24 -4.53 -15.25
CA ALA A 460 10.04 -5.37 -15.14
C ALA A 460 10.41 -6.86 -15.22
N PHE A 461 9.94 -7.63 -14.24
CA PHE A 461 10.18 -9.06 -14.18
C PHE A 461 9.23 -9.79 -15.14
N GLY A 462 9.79 -10.63 -16.01
CA GLY A 462 9.03 -11.44 -16.96
C GLY A 462 8.53 -12.73 -16.32
N CYS A 463 8.81 -13.84 -17.01
CA CYS A 463 8.47 -15.19 -16.59
C CYS A 463 9.68 -15.83 -15.89
N CYS A 464 9.43 -16.71 -14.92
CA CYS A 464 10.40 -17.71 -14.49
C CYS A 464 9.75 -19.07 -14.63
N ARG A 465 10.46 -19.99 -15.29
CA ARG A 465 10.02 -21.37 -15.44
C ARG A 465 11.12 -22.31 -14.97
N PRO A 466 11.07 -22.75 -13.70
CA PRO A 466 12.09 -23.63 -13.13
C PRO A 466 12.28 -24.93 -13.91
N SER A 467 11.23 -25.49 -14.51
CA SER A 467 11.31 -26.69 -15.36
C SER A 467 12.13 -26.48 -16.64
N LEU A 468 12.25 -25.24 -17.12
CA LEU A 468 13.12 -24.86 -18.24
C LEU A 468 14.48 -24.32 -17.78
N GLY A 469 14.67 -24.13 -16.47
CA GLY A 469 15.86 -23.46 -15.92
C GLY A 469 16.05 -22.04 -16.44
N ALA A 470 14.96 -21.34 -16.76
CA ALA A 470 14.98 -20.06 -17.46
C ALA A 470 14.14 -18.98 -16.76
N LEU A 471 14.63 -17.75 -16.78
CA LEU A 471 13.87 -16.57 -16.37
C LEU A 471 14.14 -15.37 -17.27
N THR A 472 13.20 -14.44 -17.31
CA THR A 472 13.30 -13.21 -18.11
C THR A 472 13.00 -11.96 -17.31
N MET A 473 13.56 -10.84 -17.76
CA MET A 473 13.21 -9.49 -17.33
C MET A 473 13.33 -8.53 -18.51
N ALA A 474 12.69 -7.37 -18.45
CA ALA A 474 12.88 -6.31 -19.43
C ALA A 474 14.37 -5.91 -19.49
N TYR A 475 14.92 -5.83 -20.70
CA TYR A 475 16.27 -5.36 -20.92
C TYR A 475 16.31 -3.83 -20.85
N VAL A 476 17.27 -3.27 -20.12
CA VAL A 476 17.47 -1.83 -20.02
C VAL A 476 18.48 -1.40 -21.08
N ASN A 477 18.02 -0.58 -22.04
CA ASN A 477 18.81 -0.15 -23.20
C ASN A 477 19.68 1.10 -22.94
N ASP A 478 19.54 1.74 -21.78
CA ASP A 478 20.32 2.92 -21.41
C ASP A 478 21.75 2.58 -20.95
N LEU A 479 22.62 3.58 -20.98
CA LEU A 479 24.00 3.44 -20.50
C LEU A 479 24.04 3.14 -19.00
N THR A 480 24.88 2.20 -18.63
CA THR A 480 25.24 1.97 -17.23
C THR A 480 25.96 3.19 -16.65
N VAL A 481 25.95 3.32 -15.32
CA VAL A 481 26.69 4.37 -14.61
C VAL A 481 28.17 4.28 -14.94
N TRP A 482 28.73 3.08 -15.14
CA TRP A 482 30.11 2.93 -15.57
C TRP A 482 30.36 3.52 -16.96
N GLU A 483 29.48 3.25 -17.93
CA GLU A 483 29.59 3.82 -19.28
C GLU A 483 29.43 5.34 -19.25
N LYS A 484 28.51 5.87 -18.43
CA LYS A 484 28.38 7.32 -18.20
C LYS A 484 29.60 7.94 -17.54
N ILE A 485 30.20 7.27 -16.55
CA ILE A 485 31.48 7.69 -15.96
C ILE A 485 32.57 7.77 -17.03
N ARG A 486 32.66 6.77 -17.92
CA ARG A 486 33.65 6.76 -19.01
C ARG A 486 33.38 7.89 -20.00
N GLU A 487 32.13 8.10 -20.38
CA GLU A 487 31.69 9.20 -21.25
C GLU A 487 32.11 10.54 -20.63
N PHE A 488 31.67 10.84 -19.40
CA PHE A 488 32.01 12.07 -18.68
C PHE A 488 33.52 12.26 -18.53
N SER A 489 34.23 11.17 -18.27
CA SER A 489 35.68 11.22 -18.09
C SER A 489 36.45 11.43 -19.40
N SER A 490 35.82 11.17 -20.55
CA SER A 490 36.42 11.31 -21.88
C SER A 490 36.27 12.73 -22.45
N VAL A 491 35.33 13.53 -21.92
CA VAL A 491 35.06 14.92 -22.33
C VAL A 491 36.21 15.83 -21.87
N ARG A 492 37.27 15.86 -22.68
CA ARG A 492 38.53 16.58 -22.42
C ARG A 492 39.11 17.12 -23.71
N GLY A 493 39.62 18.35 -23.66
CA GLY A 493 40.37 18.95 -24.76
C GLY A 493 40.15 20.47 -24.85
N PRO A 494 40.97 21.17 -25.66
CA PRO A 494 40.75 22.58 -25.94
C PRO A 494 39.35 22.83 -26.50
N GLY A 495 38.60 23.77 -25.91
CA GLY A 495 37.26 24.14 -26.37
C GLY A 495 36.12 23.23 -25.91
N VAL A 496 36.38 22.23 -25.07
CA VAL A 496 35.35 21.34 -24.51
C VAL A 496 35.21 21.56 -23.01
N SER A 497 34.00 21.87 -22.55
CA SER A 497 33.70 22.00 -21.12
C SER A 497 33.47 20.62 -20.51
N PRO A 498 34.26 20.20 -19.50
CA PRO A 498 34.01 18.96 -18.80
C PRO A 498 32.66 19.04 -18.05
N PRO A 499 32.03 17.89 -17.72
CA PRO A 499 30.84 17.86 -16.91
C PRO A 499 31.04 18.59 -15.58
N SER A 500 30.04 19.37 -15.19
CA SER A 500 30.04 20.13 -13.94
C SER A 500 30.00 19.20 -12.71
N ALA A 501 30.40 19.73 -11.54
CA ALA A 501 30.27 19.02 -10.27
C ALA A 501 28.82 18.58 -9.99
N MET A 502 27.83 19.38 -10.43
CA MET A 502 26.41 19.05 -10.32
C MET A 502 26.02 17.84 -11.18
N GLN A 503 26.55 17.71 -12.40
CA GLN A 503 26.28 16.55 -13.25
C GLN A 503 26.88 15.27 -12.65
N TRP A 504 28.11 15.35 -12.13
CA TRP A 504 28.74 14.25 -11.39
C TRP A 504 27.95 13.88 -10.13
N HIS A 505 27.50 14.88 -9.39
CA HIS A 505 26.65 14.72 -8.20
C HIS A 505 25.36 13.97 -8.55
N GLN A 506 24.59 14.44 -9.53
CA GLN A 506 23.35 13.83 -9.94
C GLN A 506 23.53 12.37 -10.37
N LEU A 507 24.56 12.06 -11.16
CA LEU A 507 24.86 10.70 -11.59
C LEU A 507 25.18 9.79 -10.39
N MET A 508 26.10 10.22 -9.51
CA MET A 508 26.60 9.40 -8.39
C MET A 508 25.55 9.22 -7.29
N VAL A 509 24.86 10.29 -6.90
CA VAL A 509 23.86 10.24 -5.84
C VAL A 509 22.68 9.37 -6.27
N ARG A 510 22.18 9.51 -7.51
CA ARG A 510 21.11 8.65 -8.05
C ARG A 510 21.54 7.19 -8.16
N ALA A 511 22.77 6.95 -8.59
CA ALA A 511 23.32 5.60 -8.67
C ALA A 511 23.37 4.93 -7.30
N MET A 512 23.78 5.66 -6.26
CA MET A 512 23.80 5.13 -4.90
C MET A 512 22.39 5.03 -4.29
N SER A 513 21.49 5.98 -4.59
CA SER A 513 20.15 6.04 -4.01
C SER A 513 19.28 4.85 -4.44
N VAL A 514 19.43 4.32 -5.67
CA VAL A 514 18.70 3.11 -6.08
C VAL A 514 19.10 1.87 -5.26
N VAL A 515 20.37 1.74 -4.86
CA VAL A 515 20.83 0.65 -3.99
C VAL A 515 20.23 0.79 -2.60
N VAL A 516 20.22 2.02 -2.06
CA VAL A 516 19.60 2.31 -0.74
C VAL A 516 18.10 2.04 -0.78
N LYS A 517 17.42 2.41 -1.87
CA LYS A 517 16.00 2.08 -2.10
C LYS A 517 15.78 0.57 -2.10
N GLY A 518 16.60 -0.22 -2.79
CA GLY A 518 16.48 -1.68 -2.76
C GLY A 518 16.67 -2.28 -1.36
N TRP A 519 17.64 -1.77 -0.60
CA TRP A 519 17.84 -2.16 0.81
C TRP A 519 16.60 -1.82 1.67
N ARG A 520 16.08 -0.58 1.60
CA ARG A 520 14.88 -0.16 2.34
C ARG A 520 13.64 -0.95 1.94
N ASN A 521 13.40 -1.07 0.63
CA ASN A 521 12.21 -1.75 0.09
C ASN A 521 12.23 -3.26 0.38
N SER A 522 13.41 -3.84 0.63
CA SER A 522 13.52 -5.21 1.14
C SER A 522 13.08 -5.38 2.59
N GLY A 523 12.79 -4.30 3.32
CA GLY A 523 12.59 -4.30 4.76
C GLY A 523 13.90 -4.45 5.53
N TYR A 524 15.01 -3.90 4.98
CA TYR A 524 16.36 -3.98 5.55
C TYR A 524 16.92 -5.40 5.66
N ARG A 525 16.46 -6.31 4.79
CA ARG A 525 16.82 -7.75 4.85
C ARG A 525 18.01 -8.11 3.96
N ILE A 526 18.17 -7.43 2.82
CA ILE A 526 19.22 -7.75 1.85
C ILE A 526 19.99 -6.53 1.36
N ILE A 527 21.22 -6.76 0.92
CA ILE A 527 21.94 -5.88 0.01
C ILE A 527 21.54 -6.28 -1.42
N PRO A 528 20.89 -5.38 -2.19
CA PRO A 528 20.36 -5.73 -3.50
C PRO A 528 21.52 -5.89 -4.49
N GLY A 529 21.78 -7.12 -4.93
CA GLY A 529 22.81 -7.45 -5.92
C GLY A 529 24.22 -6.96 -5.61
N GLN A 530 25.10 -7.06 -6.60
CA GLN A 530 26.42 -6.44 -6.52
C GLN A 530 26.33 -4.92 -6.70
N ILE A 531 26.85 -4.19 -5.70
CA ILE A 531 26.98 -2.73 -5.73
C ILE A 531 28.17 -2.36 -6.61
N THR A 532 27.91 -2.14 -7.90
CA THR A 532 28.91 -1.67 -8.87
C THR A 532 28.27 -0.74 -9.90
N PRO A 533 29.02 0.23 -10.47
CA PRO A 533 28.52 1.10 -11.53
C PRO A 533 28.07 0.37 -12.82
N ASN A 534 28.53 -0.86 -13.05
CA ASN A 534 28.10 -1.67 -14.22
C ASN A 534 26.70 -2.28 -14.05
N ASN A 535 26.22 -2.36 -12.81
CA ASN A 535 24.91 -2.97 -12.51
C ASN A 535 23.80 -1.92 -12.34
N ILE A 536 24.09 -0.65 -12.63
CA ILE A 536 23.18 0.46 -12.35
C ILE A 536 23.08 1.31 -13.60
N VAL A 537 21.86 1.79 -13.87
CA VAL A 537 21.53 2.67 -14.99
C VAL A 537 20.85 3.91 -14.43
N VAL A 538 21.24 5.08 -14.94
CA VAL A 538 20.61 6.36 -14.63
C VAL A 538 20.14 6.97 -15.94
N PRO A 539 18.83 6.90 -16.29
CA PRO A 539 18.32 7.43 -17.55
C PRO A 539 18.45 8.96 -17.66
N GLU A 540 18.74 9.46 -18.86
CA GLU A 540 18.67 10.88 -19.26
C GLU A 540 17.58 11.02 -20.35
N PRO A 541 16.78 12.11 -20.45
CA PRO A 541 16.78 13.39 -19.73
C PRO A 541 15.60 13.53 -18.72
N ASP A 542 14.78 12.50 -18.55
CA ASP A 542 13.55 12.60 -17.76
C ASP A 542 13.81 12.31 -16.27
N PHE A 543 13.91 13.39 -15.48
CA PHE A 543 14.06 13.31 -14.02
C PHE A 543 12.93 12.53 -13.32
N ARG A 544 11.84 12.15 -14.02
CA ARG A 544 10.75 11.31 -13.49
C ARG A 544 11.05 9.81 -13.53
N LYS A 545 11.96 9.33 -14.40
CA LYS A 545 12.37 7.92 -14.43
C LYS A 545 13.49 7.74 -13.40
N GLY A 546 13.21 6.98 -12.34
CA GLY A 546 14.20 6.66 -11.30
C GLY A 546 15.38 5.87 -11.87
N ALA A 547 16.52 5.92 -11.18
CA ALA A 547 17.63 5.01 -11.47
C ALA A 547 17.21 3.56 -11.27
N VAL A 548 17.77 2.66 -12.06
CA VAL A 548 17.43 1.23 -12.09
C VAL A 548 18.68 0.40 -11.85
N GLN A 549 18.56 -0.64 -11.05
CA GLN A 549 19.58 -1.66 -10.91
C GLN A 549 19.27 -2.82 -11.86
N ASN A 550 20.20 -3.16 -12.75
CA ASN A 550 19.96 -4.10 -13.85
C ASN A 550 19.58 -5.50 -13.38
N ASN A 551 20.21 -5.99 -12.31
CA ASN A 551 19.92 -7.30 -11.74
C ASN A 551 20.27 -7.40 -10.25
N LEU A 552 19.76 -8.44 -9.60
CA LEU A 552 20.01 -8.81 -8.22
C LEU A 552 21.11 -9.86 -8.06
N SER A 553 21.86 -10.21 -9.11
CA SER A 553 22.88 -11.25 -8.98
C SER A 553 23.96 -10.86 -7.99
N GLY A 554 24.34 -11.82 -7.14
CA GLY A 554 25.23 -11.59 -6.01
C GLY A 554 24.61 -10.79 -4.86
N TRP A 555 23.27 -10.75 -4.75
CA TRP A 555 22.62 -10.21 -3.54
C TRP A 555 23.06 -11.01 -2.31
N THR A 556 23.09 -10.35 -1.16
CA THR A 556 23.50 -10.98 0.11
C THR A 556 22.59 -10.54 1.25
N PRO A 557 22.45 -11.33 2.32
CA PRO A 557 21.79 -10.90 3.54
C PRO A 557 22.45 -9.63 4.11
N TYR A 558 21.63 -8.73 4.65
CA TYR A 558 22.13 -7.53 5.33
C TYR A 558 22.80 -7.91 6.65
N GLN A 559 24.05 -7.48 6.85
CA GLN A 559 24.84 -7.81 8.06
C GLN A 559 25.13 -6.58 8.95
N GLY A 560 24.59 -5.41 8.60
CA GLY A 560 24.76 -4.16 9.32
C GLY A 560 25.24 -3.01 8.42
N PRO A 561 25.40 -1.78 8.95
CA PRO A 561 25.61 -0.58 8.14
C PRO A 561 26.80 -0.67 7.18
N LEU A 562 27.88 -1.35 7.58
CA LEU A 562 29.08 -1.52 6.75
C LEU A 562 28.86 -2.40 5.53
N SER A 563 27.90 -3.34 5.53
CA SER A 563 27.61 -4.15 4.34
C SER A 563 26.95 -3.33 3.22
N LEU A 564 26.41 -2.15 3.54
CA LEU A 564 25.84 -1.20 2.58
C LEU A 564 26.82 -0.05 2.26
N VAL A 565 27.29 0.65 3.29
CA VAL A 565 28.06 1.89 3.13
C VAL A 565 29.44 1.63 2.52
N ARG A 566 30.13 0.56 2.92
CA ARG A 566 31.48 0.26 2.43
C ARG A 566 31.49 -0.02 0.92
N PRO A 567 30.59 -0.86 0.35
CA PRO A 567 30.54 -1.04 -1.11
C PRO A 567 30.17 0.23 -1.87
N LEU A 568 29.21 1.05 -1.40
CA LEU A 568 28.88 2.32 -2.05
C LEU A 568 30.13 3.22 -2.14
N TRP A 569 30.85 3.37 -1.04
CA TRP A 569 32.08 4.14 -1.00
C TRP A 569 33.20 3.55 -1.88
N ARG A 570 33.50 2.25 -1.72
CA ARG A 570 34.64 1.62 -2.39
C ARG A 570 34.40 1.38 -3.88
N ASN A 571 33.23 0.85 -4.24
CA ASN A 571 32.98 0.35 -5.59
C ASN A 571 32.41 1.43 -6.52
N ILE A 572 31.82 2.50 -5.98
CA ILE A 572 31.31 3.61 -6.78
C ILE A 572 32.27 4.79 -6.70
N ILE A 573 32.49 5.38 -5.52
CA ILE A 573 33.31 6.59 -5.42
C ILE A 573 34.80 6.30 -5.60
N GLN A 574 35.40 5.46 -4.75
CA GLN A 574 36.84 5.20 -4.82
C GLN A 574 37.22 4.55 -6.16
N HIS A 575 36.46 3.57 -6.64
CA HIS A 575 36.69 2.94 -7.94
C HIS A 575 36.80 3.98 -9.06
N THR A 576 35.85 4.92 -9.12
CA THR A 576 35.83 6.00 -10.12
C THR A 576 37.08 6.90 -9.98
N LEU A 577 37.43 7.30 -8.76
CA LEU A 577 38.61 8.14 -8.50
C LEU A 577 39.94 7.45 -8.83
N HIS A 578 40.04 6.12 -8.66
CA HIS A 578 41.28 5.40 -9.01
C HIS A 578 41.45 5.27 -10.52
N HIS A 579 40.37 5.08 -11.28
CA HIS A 579 40.43 5.04 -12.74
C HIS A 579 40.61 6.43 -13.36
N TYR A 580 40.03 7.47 -12.74
CA TYR A 580 40.07 8.85 -13.24
C TYR A 580 40.48 9.86 -12.16
N PRO A 581 41.75 9.88 -11.70
CA PRO A 581 42.17 10.70 -10.56
C PRO A 581 41.91 12.20 -10.70
N TRP A 582 41.87 12.69 -11.93
CA TRP A 582 41.66 14.09 -12.25
C TRP A 582 40.26 14.62 -11.90
N ILE A 583 39.25 13.75 -11.78
CA ILE A 583 37.88 14.19 -11.45
C ILE A 583 37.74 14.51 -9.96
N LYS A 584 38.79 14.29 -9.16
CA LYS A 584 38.79 14.52 -7.70
C LYS A 584 38.21 15.88 -7.27
N PRO A 585 38.42 17.01 -7.99
CA PRO A 585 37.79 18.29 -7.62
C PRO A 585 36.26 18.31 -7.79
N TYR A 586 35.69 17.37 -8.54
CA TYR A 586 34.27 17.31 -8.87
C TYR A 586 33.51 16.26 -8.08
N VAL A 587 34.19 15.37 -7.35
CA VAL A 587 33.57 14.22 -6.65
C VAL A 587 33.82 14.31 -5.15
N GLU A 588 32.76 14.22 -4.36
CA GLU A 588 32.84 14.35 -2.91
C GLU A 588 32.37 13.09 -2.16
N SER A 589 32.98 12.82 -1.02
CA SER A 589 32.63 11.66 -0.18
C SER A 589 31.30 11.80 0.54
N ARG A 590 30.84 13.03 0.81
CA ARG A 590 29.55 13.29 1.44
C ARG A 590 28.35 12.79 0.62
N TRP A 591 28.54 12.56 -0.67
CA TRP A 591 27.47 12.08 -1.56
C TRP A 591 26.92 10.71 -1.19
N VAL A 592 27.69 9.89 -0.46
CA VAL A 592 27.16 8.64 0.12
C VAL A 592 26.05 8.95 1.11
N PHE A 593 26.23 9.95 1.97
CA PHE A 593 25.20 10.38 2.92
C PHE A 593 24.01 11.02 2.20
N GLU A 594 24.26 11.87 1.21
CA GLU A 594 23.18 12.50 0.43
C GLU A 594 22.33 11.47 -0.32
N SER A 595 22.92 10.37 -0.79
CA SER A 595 22.17 9.28 -1.42
C SER A 595 21.22 8.55 -0.47
N ILE A 596 21.53 8.54 0.83
CA ILE A 596 20.66 7.99 1.87
C ILE A 596 19.50 8.94 2.16
N VAL A 597 19.75 10.25 2.11
CA VAL A 597 18.70 11.28 2.27
C VAL A 597 17.78 11.34 1.05
N GLU A 598 18.31 11.12 -0.15
CA GLU A 598 17.52 11.08 -1.40
C GLU A 598 16.61 9.84 -1.48
N ALA A 599 17.06 8.70 -0.96
CA ALA A 599 16.37 7.42 -1.06
C ALA A 599 15.12 7.38 -0.20
#